data_AF-A0A9D5CT02-F1
#
_entry.id   AF-A0A9D5CT02-F1
#
_cell.length_a   1.000
_cell.length_b   1.000
_cell.length_c   1.000
_cell.angle_alpha   90.00
_cell.angle_beta   90.00
_cell.angle_gamma   90.00
#
_symmetry.space_group_name_H-M   'P 1'
#
loop_
_entity.id
_entity.type
_entity.pdbx_description
1 polymer ?
#
loop_
_entity_poly.entity_id
_entity_poly.type
_entity_poly.pdbx_seq_one_letter_code
_entity_poly.pdbx_strand_id
1 'polypeptide(L)'
;MSMENGASWRLAVETNNIQSWSTVPELCLPYVKNYMLEGQYHRDLDVIIAEMYDYMKSITIKNDGKDIWILDVDDTCISNLKYYEGKRFGGDPFDPVMFKSWILKESCPAIPSMLKFYKKLIESGFKVFLITGRDEMQLGSSTAMNLFLQGFEGHERLIMR
;
A
#
# COMPACT_ATOMS: atom_id res chain seq x y z
N MET A 1 -8.04 28.16 8.41
CA MET A 1 -8.01 27.41 9.68
C MET A 1 -8.28 25.91 9.51
N SER A 2 -8.16 25.33 8.30
CA SER A 2 -8.46 23.90 8.02
C SER A 2 -7.23 23.04 7.66
N MET A 3 -6.20 23.60 7.02
CA MET A 3 -5.02 22.83 6.58
C MET A 3 -4.09 22.38 7.73
N GLU A 4 -3.86 23.22 8.74
CA GLU A 4 -2.99 22.89 9.89
C GLU A 4 -3.55 21.75 10.76
N ASN A 5 -4.88 21.67 10.88
CA ASN A 5 -5.55 20.60 11.60
C ASN A 5 -5.46 19.26 10.84
N GLY A 6 -5.50 19.28 9.50
CA GLY A 6 -5.35 18.08 8.68
C GLY A 6 -3.97 17.45 8.75
N ALA A 7 -2.91 18.27 8.72
CA ALA A 7 -1.53 17.79 8.88
C ALA A 7 -1.29 17.17 10.26
N SER A 8 -1.78 17.82 11.30
CA SER A 8 -1.68 17.33 12.68
C SER A 8 -2.47 16.03 12.87
N TRP A 9 -3.67 15.94 12.28
CA TRP A 9 -4.47 14.72 12.30
C TRP A 9 -3.78 13.56 11.58
N ARG A 10 -3.26 13.78 10.36
CA ARG A 10 -2.49 12.75 9.63
C ARG A 10 -1.31 12.28 10.47
N LEU A 11 -0.51 13.19 10.99
CA LEU A 11 0.64 12.83 11.83
C LEU A 11 0.21 11.97 13.02
N ALA A 12 -0.86 12.35 13.72
CA ALA A 12 -1.37 11.60 14.85
C ALA A 12 -1.91 10.20 14.48
N VAL A 13 -2.45 10.03 13.26
CA VAL A 13 -2.83 8.72 12.72
C VAL A 13 -1.59 7.88 12.38
N GLU A 14 -0.63 8.43 11.64
CA GLU A 14 0.61 7.72 11.25
C GLU A 14 1.46 7.31 12.45
N THR A 15 1.47 8.12 13.53
CA THR A 15 2.16 7.79 14.78
C THR A 15 1.27 7.02 15.78
N ASN A 16 0.11 6.52 15.34
CA ASN A 16 -0.79 5.68 16.13
C ASN A 16 -1.33 6.33 17.43
N ASN A 17 -1.35 7.65 17.52
CA ASN A 17 -1.94 8.41 18.64
C ASN A 17 -3.46 8.54 18.51
N ILE A 18 -3.98 8.55 17.28
CA ILE A 18 -5.41 8.45 16.96
C ILE A 18 -5.65 7.09 16.32
N GLN A 19 -6.49 6.28 16.95
CA GLN A 19 -6.80 4.91 16.54
C GLN A 19 -8.30 4.75 16.32
N SER A 20 -8.70 3.67 15.64
CA SER A 20 -10.10 3.25 15.49
C SER A 20 -11.04 4.32 14.89
N TRP A 21 -10.51 5.20 14.03
CA TRP A 21 -11.32 6.13 13.25
C TRP A 21 -12.00 5.40 12.08
N SER A 22 -13.24 5.77 11.77
CA SER A 22 -14.05 5.11 10.72
C SER A 22 -14.03 5.84 9.38
N THR A 23 -13.86 7.16 9.41
CA THR A 23 -13.71 8.03 8.24
C THR A 23 -12.73 9.16 8.54
N VAL A 24 -12.17 9.73 7.48
CA VAL A 24 -11.39 10.97 7.57
C VAL A 24 -12.33 12.08 8.05
N PRO A 25 -11.99 12.86 9.10
CA PRO A 25 -12.82 13.96 9.56
C PRO A 25 -13.09 14.98 8.46
N GLU A 26 -14.31 15.51 8.39
CA GLU A 26 -14.74 16.46 7.35
C GLU A 26 -13.80 17.66 7.21
N LEU A 27 -13.32 18.19 8.34
CA LEU A 27 -12.37 19.31 8.39
C LEU A 27 -10.98 18.98 7.81
N CYS A 28 -10.60 17.70 7.77
CA CYS A 28 -9.30 17.21 7.29
C CYS A 28 -9.34 16.76 5.81
N LEU A 29 -10.53 16.57 5.22
CA LEU A 29 -10.67 16.08 3.85
C LEU A 29 -9.92 16.91 2.79
N PRO A 30 -9.97 18.26 2.81
CA PRO A 30 -9.21 19.05 1.83
C PRO A 30 -7.70 18.80 1.94
N TYR A 31 -7.20 18.64 3.17
CA TYR A 31 -5.78 18.34 3.39
C TYR A 31 -5.42 16.93 2.89
N VAL A 32 -6.20 15.90 3.23
CA VAL A 32 -5.92 14.52 2.81
C VAL A 32 -5.94 14.39 1.29
N LYS A 33 -6.95 15.00 0.62
CA LYS A 33 -7.00 15.08 -0.84
C LYS A 33 -5.72 15.67 -1.42
N ASN A 34 -5.28 16.83 -0.92
CA ASN A 34 -4.07 17.49 -1.41
C ASN A 34 -2.82 16.67 -1.11
N TYR A 35 -2.72 16.05 0.07
CA TYR A 35 -1.62 15.17 0.43
C TYR A 35 -1.46 14.01 -0.58
N MET A 36 -2.57 13.36 -0.94
CA MET A 36 -2.57 12.23 -1.87
C MET A 36 -2.30 12.64 -3.33
N LEU A 37 -2.73 13.84 -3.75
CA LEU A 37 -2.67 14.26 -5.16
C LEU A 37 -1.51 15.22 -5.50
N GLU A 38 -1.07 16.06 -4.57
CA GLU A 38 -0.09 17.14 -4.82
C GLU A 38 1.36 16.72 -4.51
N GLY A 39 1.60 15.40 -4.43
CA GLY A 39 2.92 14.79 -4.42
C GLY A 39 3.60 14.65 -3.06
N GLN A 40 3.03 15.17 -1.96
CA GLN A 40 3.62 14.95 -0.64
C GLN A 40 3.61 13.47 -0.26
N TYR A 41 2.53 12.73 -0.56
CA TYR A 41 2.46 11.28 -0.40
C TYR A 41 3.63 10.56 -1.08
N HIS A 42 3.96 10.93 -2.33
CA HIS A 42 5.08 10.33 -3.05
C HIS A 42 6.45 10.69 -2.45
N ARG A 43 6.63 11.92 -1.98
CA ARG A 43 7.87 12.32 -1.29
C ARG A 43 8.08 11.55 0.01
N ASP A 44 7.01 11.35 0.78
CA ASP A 44 7.06 10.57 2.02
C ASP A 44 7.43 9.11 1.72
N LEU A 45 6.83 8.51 0.67
CA LEU A 45 7.21 7.17 0.20
C LEU A 45 8.67 7.08 -0.25
N ASP A 46 9.17 8.06 -1.00
CA ASP A 46 10.54 8.04 -1.52
C ASP A 46 11.57 8.05 -0.38
N VAL A 47 11.32 8.80 0.70
CA VAL A 47 12.18 8.80 1.89
C VAL A 47 12.17 7.42 2.56
N ILE A 48 10.99 6.86 2.83
CA ILE A 48 10.88 5.55 3.50
C ILE A 48 11.55 4.45 2.68
N ILE A 49 11.36 4.46 1.37
CA ILE A 49 11.92 3.44 0.47
C ILE A 49 13.43 3.56 0.34
N ALA A 50 13.98 4.78 0.38
CA ALA A 50 15.43 4.98 0.43
C ALA A 50 16.03 4.31 1.69
N GLU A 51 15.42 4.54 2.86
CA GLU A 51 15.84 3.90 4.12
C GLU A 51 15.71 2.36 4.05
N MET A 52 14.60 1.84 3.52
CA MET A 52 14.40 0.41 3.32
C MET A 52 15.45 -0.19 2.37
N TYR A 53 15.84 0.53 1.33
CA TYR A 53 16.84 0.09 0.36
C TYR A 53 18.25 0.06 0.95
N ASP A 54 18.61 1.04 1.78
CA ASP A 54 19.89 1.04 2.48
C ASP A 54 19.95 -0.05 3.54
N TYR A 55 18.85 -0.28 4.27
CA TYR A 55 18.73 -1.43 5.17
C TYR A 55 18.88 -2.75 4.42
N MET A 56 18.17 -2.92 3.30
CA MET A 56 18.26 -4.12 2.46
C MET A 56 19.71 -4.40 2.03
N LYS A 57 20.47 -3.38 1.62
CA LYS A 57 21.88 -3.52 1.23
C LYS A 57 22.82 -3.90 2.37
N SER A 58 22.46 -3.58 3.61
CA SER A 58 23.27 -3.93 4.76
C SER A 58 23.21 -5.43 5.10
N ILE A 59 22.23 -6.16 4.54
CA ILE A 59 22.01 -7.58 4.79
C ILE A 59 22.82 -8.42 3.80
N THR A 60 23.59 -9.38 4.33
CA THR A 60 24.25 -10.42 3.52
C THR A 60 23.33 -11.62 3.37
N ILE A 61 22.86 -11.88 2.15
CA ILE A 61 22.01 -13.04 1.82
C ILE A 61 22.83 -14.34 1.89
N LYS A 62 22.34 -15.30 2.67
CA LYS A 62 23.01 -16.58 2.92
C LYS A 62 22.69 -17.65 1.86
N ASN A 63 21.70 -17.40 1.02
CA ASN A 63 21.20 -18.33 0.00
C ASN A 63 20.72 -19.68 0.59
N ASP A 64 20.29 -19.69 1.85
CA ASP A 64 19.70 -20.86 2.51
C ASP A 64 18.16 -20.90 2.38
N GLY A 65 17.59 -19.93 1.65
CA GLY A 65 16.17 -19.77 1.42
C GLY A 65 15.41 -19.12 2.58
N LYS A 66 16.10 -18.57 3.60
CA LYS A 66 15.47 -18.03 4.81
C LYS A 66 15.51 -16.50 4.93
N ASP A 67 16.22 -15.83 4.01
CA ASP A 67 16.24 -14.38 3.93
C ASP A 67 14.95 -13.86 3.27
N ILE A 68 13.90 -13.74 4.08
CA ILE A 68 12.53 -13.42 3.65
C ILE A 68 12.22 -11.93 3.86
N TRP A 69 11.58 -11.31 2.87
CA TRP A 69 10.94 -10.00 3.01
C TRP A 69 9.42 -10.15 2.90
N ILE A 70 8.68 -9.65 3.87
CA ILE A 70 7.21 -9.70 3.88
C ILE A 70 6.67 -8.33 3.49
N LEU A 71 5.72 -8.31 2.56
CA LEU A 71 5.02 -7.09 2.16
C LEU A 71 3.51 -7.29 2.26
N ASP A 72 2.82 -6.26 2.74
CA ASP A 72 1.39 -6.14 2.52
C ASP A 72 1.10 -5.81 1.04
N VAL A 73 -0.16 -5.98 0.60
CA VAL A 73 -0.59 -5.76 -0.77
C VAL A 73 -1.30 -4.42 -0.95
N ASP A 74 -2.39 -4.19 -0.21
CA ASP A 74 -3.28 -3.05 -0.41
C ASP A 74 -2.66 -1.76 0.15
N ASP A 75 -2.57 -0.73 -0.70
CA ASP A 75 -1.92 0.55 -0.39
C ASP A 75 -0.44 0.44 0.07
N THR A 76 0.16 -0.73 -0.14
CA THR A 76 1.61 -1.01 0.00
C THR A 76 2.23 -1.36 -1.35
N CYS A 77 1.76 -2.41 -2.02
CA CYS A 77 2.22 -2.79 -3.36
C CYS A 77 1.36 -2.12 -4.45
N ILE A 78 0.04 -2.17 -4.29
CA ILE A 78 -0.94 -1.66 -5.25
C ILE A 78 -1.89 -0.69 -4.57
N SER A 79 -2.24 0.40 -5.24
CA SER A 79 -3.00 1.50 -4.64
C SER A 79 -4.50 1.37 -4.85
N ASN A 80 -5.27 1.64 -3.80
CA ASN A 80 -6.72 1.82 -3.83
C ASN A 80 -7.12 3.29 -3.96
N LEU A 81 -6.18 4.22 -4.19
CA LEU A 81 -6.46 5.67 -4.25
C LEU A 81 -7.60 6.01 -5.22
N LYS A 82 -7.64 5.38 -6.40
CA LYS A 82 -8.72 5.59 -7.39
C LYS A 82 -10.11 5.18 -6.88
N TYR A 83 -10.19 4.14 -6.04
CA TYR A 83 -11.45 3.82 -5.36
C TYR A 83 -11.82 4.92 -4.37
N TYR A 84 -10.84 5.38 -3.59
CA TYR A 84 -11.05 6.39 -2.56
C TYR A 84 -11.31 7.80 -3.12
N GLU A 85 -10.89 8.13 -4.35
CA GLU A 85 -11.33 9.35 -5.04
C GLU A 85 -12.86 9.42 -5.14
N GLY A 86 -13.52 8.28 -5.42
CA GLY A 86 -14.97 8.14 -5.43
C GLY A 86 -15.63 8.05 -4.05
N LYS A 87 -14.83 8.02 -2.98
CA LYS A 87 -15.26 7.97 -1.56
C LYS A 87 -14.74 9.18 -0.77
N ARG A 88 -14.56 10.31 -1.47
CA ARG A 88 -14.08 11.58 -0.91
C ARG A 88 -12.78 11.42 -0.11
N PHE A 89 -11.84 10.61 -0.61
CA PHE A 89 -10.56 10.32 0.04
C PHE A 89 -10.71 9.73 1.46
N GLY A 90 -11.75 8.92 1.68
CA GLY A 90 -12.04 8.30 2.97
C GLY A 90 -12.99 9.09 3.86
N GLY A 91 -13.60 10.17 3.34
CA GLY A 91 -14.68 10.88 4.04
C GLY A 91 -16.00 10.12 4.09
N ASP A 92 -16.23 9.24 3.11
CA ASP A 92 -17.40 8.36 3.09
C ASP A 92 -17.10 7.02 3.79
N PRO A 93 -18.08 6.41 4.48
CA PRO A 93 -17.91 5.10 5.10
C PRO A 93 -17.47 4.03 4.10
N PHE A 94 -16.64 3.10 4.58
CA PHE A 94 -16.21 1.95 3.80
C PHE A 94 -17.39 1.10 3.36
N ASP A 95 -17.44 0.79 2.07
CA ASP A 95 -18.48 -0.04 1.46
C ASP A 95 -17.84 -1.33 0.94
N PRO A 96 -18.00 -2.46 1.67
CA PRO A 96 -17.32 -3.71 1.33
C PRO A 96 -17.81 -4.30 0.01
N VAL A 97 -19.06 -4.06 -0.38
CA VAL A 97 -19.63 -4.59 -1.64
C VAL A 97 -19.02 -3.82 -2.81
N MET A 98 -19.02 -2.49 -2.75
CA MET A 98 -18.39 -1.65 -3.76
C MET A 98 -16.87 -1.88 -3.84
N PHE A 99 -16.21 -2.07 -2.70
CA PHE A 99 -14.77 -2.34 -2.68
C PHE A 99 -14.46 -3.69 -3.33
N LYS A 100 -15.22 -4.74 -3.01
CA LYS A 100 -15.12 -6.03 -3.69
C LYS A 100 -15.30 -5.89 -5.20
N SER A 101 -16.34 -5.19 -5.65
CA SER A 101 -16.57 -4.92 -7.07
C SER A 101 -15.45 -4.10 -7.72
N TRP A 102 -14.76 -3.24 -6.98
CA TRP A 102 -13.57 -2.53 -7.44
C TRP A 102 -12.37 -3.47 -7.64
N ILE A 103 -12.08 -4.34 -6.66
CA ILE A 103 -10.98 -5.30 -6.76
C ILE A 103 -11.15 -6.24 -7.95
N LEU A 104 -12.38 -6.72 -8.20
CA LEU A 104 -12.69 -7.61 -9.32
C LEU A 104 -12.46 -6.99 -10.70
N LYS A 105 -12.21 -5.68 -10.80
CA LYS A 105 -11.83 -5.02 -12.06
C LYS A 105 -10.34 -5.14 -12.40
N GLU A 106 -9.52 -5.67 -11.49
CA GLU A 106 -8.09 -5.92 -11.73
C GLU A 106 -7.33 -4.65 -12.19
N SER A 107 -7.65 -3.50 -11.58
CA SER A 107 -7.18 -2.19 -12.02
C SER A 107 -6.50 -1.34 -10.94
N CYS A 108 -6.10 -1.97 -9.82
CA CYS A 108 -5.36 -1.27 -8.76
C CYS A 108 -3.92 -1.05 -9.25
N PRO A 109 -3.49 0.21 -9.51
CA PRO A 109 -2.17 0.49 -10.06
C PRO A 109 -1.06 0.19 -9.04
N ALA A 110 0.12 -0.19 -9.52
CA ALA A 110 1.31 -0.27 -8.68
C ALA A 110 1.61 1.06 -7.99
N ILE A 111 2.08 1.02 -6.74
CA ILE A 111 2.79 2.13 -6.13
C ILE A 111 4.21 2.15 -6.72
N PRO A 112 4.58 3.15 -7.55
CA PRO A 112 5.75 3.03 -8.43
C PRO A 112 7.09 2.86 -7.69
N SER A 113 7.25 3.55 -6.57
CA SER A 113 8.45 3.47 -5.74
C SER A 113 8.58 2.09 -5.08
N MET A 114 7.48 1.52 -4.58
CA MET A 114 7.44 0.17 -4.01
C MET A 114 7.68 -0.92 -5.06
N LEU A 115 7.19 -0.76 -6.29
CA LEU A 115 7.50 -1.70 -7.37
C LEU A 115 9.00 -1.72 -7.71
N LYS A 116 9.65 -0.54 -7.72
CA LYS A 116 11.11 -0.47 -7.93
C LYS A 116 11.86 -1.19 -6.82
N PHE A 117 11.47 -0.97 -5.56
CA PHE A 117 12.06 -1.63 -4.41
C PHE A 117 11.84 -3.15 -4.44
N TYR A 118 10.62 -3.60 -4.73
CA TYR A 118 10.28 -5.01 -4.88
C TYR A 118 11.18 -5.71 -5.91
N LYS A 119 11.38 -5.10 -7.09
CA LYS A 119 12.30 -5.64 -8.11
C LYS A 119 13.73 -5.78 -7.58
N LYS A 120 14.19 -4.81 -6.78
CA LYS A 120 15.51 -4.88 -6.13
C LYS A 120 15.60 -5.98 -5.08
N LEU A 121 14.54 -6.27 -4.33
CA LEU A 121 14.51 -7.42 -3.43
C LEU A 121 14.71 -8.73 -4.19
N ILE A 122 13.92 -8.93 -5.26
CA ILE A 122 14.02 -10.13 -6.09
C ILE A 122 15.41 -10.26 -6.72
N GLU A 123 15.93 -9.19 -7.33
CA GLU A 123 17.27 -9.16 -7.92
C GLU A 123 18.40 -9.45 -6.91
N SER A 124 18.21 -9.06 -5.65
CA SER A 124 19.20 -9.27 -4.58
C SER A 124 19.13 -10.66 -3.95
N GLY A 125 18.16 -11.50 -4.35
CA GLY A 125 18.01 -12.88 -3.87
C GLY A 125 17.13 -13.03 -2.63
N PHE A 126 16.43 -11.97 -2.18
CA PHE A 126 15.43 -12.11 -1.12
C PHE A 126 14.25 -12.96 -1.57
N LYS A 127 13.71 -13.72 -0.62
CA LYS A 127 12.45 -14.44 -0.78
C LYS A 127 11.29 -13.52 -0.39
N VAL A 128 10.50 -13.06 -1.36
CA VAL A 128 9.41 -12.12 -1.07
C VAL A 128 8.10 -12.86 -0.84
N PHE A 129 7.45 -12.59 0.28
CA PHE A 129 6.13 -13.10 0.64
C PHE A 129 5.15 -11.93 0.66
N LEU A 130 4.04 -12.08 -0.06
CA LEU A 130 2.96 -11.12 -0.06
C LEU A 130 1.86 -11.62 0.88
N ILE A 131 1.40 -10.77 1.78
CA ILE A 131 0.30 -11.07 2.70
C ILE A 131 -0.79 -10.03 2.49
N THR A 132 -2.06 -10.43 2.46
CA THR A 132 -3.17 -9.50 2.30
C THR A 132 -4.38 -9.93 3.10
N GLY A 133 -5.16 -8.94 3.57
CA GLY A 133 -6.46 -9.17 4.20
C GLY A 133 -7.58 -9.52 3.21
N ARG A 134 -7.32 -9.50 1.90
CA ARG A 134 -8.29 -9.94 0.88
C ARG A 134 -8.63 -11.42 1.06
N ASP A 135 -9.90 -11.74 0.85
CA ASP A 135 -10.45 -13.09 0.95
C ASP A 135 -9.95 -13.98 -0.19
N GLU A 136 -9.33 -15.11 0.13
CA GLU A 136 -8.74 -16.00 -0.87
C GLU A 136 -9.78 -16.55 -1.85
N MET A 137 -10.89 -17.07 -1.31
CA MET A 137 -11.93 -17.72 -2.11
C MET A 137 -12.61 -16.75 -3.09
N GLN A 138 -12.82 -15.51 -2.67
CA GLN A 138 -13.56 -14.52 -3.46
C GLN A 138 -12.67 -13.66 -4.36
N LEU A 139 -11.43 -13.39 -3.95
CA LEU A 139 -10.57 -12.38 -4.60
C LEU A 139 -9.22 -12.92 -5.06
N GLY A 140 -8.90 -14.20 -4.81
CA GLY A 140 -7.60 -14.79 -5.10
C GLY A 140 -7.14 -14.61 -6.53
N SER A 141 -7.96 -15.04 -7.49
CA SER A 141 -7.62 -14.93 -8.92
C SER A 141 -7.39 -13.47 -9.36
N SER A 142 -8.33 -12.58 -9.03
CA SER A 142 -8.22 -11.15 -9.38
C SER A 142 -7.05 -10.44 -8.72
N THR A 143 -6.68 -10.83 -7.49
CA THR A 143 -5.55 -10.23 -6.76
C THR A 143 -4.24 -10.68 -7.36
N ALA A 144 -4.09 -11.99 -7.63
CA ALA A 144 -2.90 -12.54 -8.28
C ALA A 144 -2.72 -11.95 -9.69
N MET A 145 -3.79 -11.87 -10.49
CA MET A 145 -3.75 -11.29 -11.84
C MET A 145 -3.38 -9.80 -11.80
N ASN A 146 -3.99 -9.01 -10.90
CA ASN A 146 -3.64 -7.61 -10.76
C ASN A 146 -2.17 -7.43 -10.37
N LEU A 147 -1.65 -8.19 -9.40
CA LEU A 147 -0.24 -8.14 -8.99
C LEU A 147 0.70 -8.46 -10.16
N PHE A 148 0.39 -9.51 -10.92
CA PHE A 148 1.12 -9.90 -12.13
C PHE A 148 1.13 -8.75 -13.15
N LEU A 149 -0.04 -8.22 -13.51
CA LEU A 149 -0.17 -7.10 -14.47
C LEU A 149 0.53 -5.82 -14.01
N GLN A 150 0.65 -5.60 -12.70
CA GLN A 150 1.36 -4.47 -12.11
C GLN A 150 2.87 -4.73 -11.92
N GLY A 151 3.37 -5.92 -12.29
CA GLY A 151 4.79 -6.25 -12.29
C GLY A 151 5.35 -6.81 -10.97
N PHE A 152 4.49 -7.23 -10.04
CA PHE A 152 4.87 -7.89 -8.78
C PHE A 152 5.02 -9.41 -8.96
N GLU A 153 5.82 -9.80 -9.94
CA GLU A 153 6.10 -11.20 -10.28
C GLU A 153 7.29 -11.76 -9.48
N GLY A 154 7.38 -13.08 -9.35
CA GLY A 154 8.53 -13.74 -8.69
C GLY A 154 8.49 -13.80 -7.17
N HIS A 155 7.38 -13.41 -6.53
CA HIS A 155 7.16 -13.66 -5.11
C HIS A 155 6.99 -15.17 -4.86
N GLU A 156 7.42 -15.64 -3.69
CA GLU A 156 7.38 -17.07 -3.33
C GLU A 156 5.96 -17.54 -2.99
N ARG A 157 5.21 -16.69 -2.29
CA ARG A 157 3.85 -16.94 -1.85
C ARG A 157 3.04 -15.65 -1.82
N LEU A 158 1.79 -15.77 -2.25
CA LEU A 158 0.71 -14.85 -1.92
C LEU A 158 -0.15 -15.55 -0.86
N ILE A 159 -0.21 -14.98 0.34
CA ILE A 159 -0.99 -15.49 1.47
C ILE A 159 -2.17 -14.55 1.68
N MET A 160 -3.37 -15.13 1.70
CA MET A 160 -4.64 -14.40 1.74
C MET A 160 -5.44 -14.84 2.97
N ARG A 161 -6.48 -14.06 3.31
CA ARG A 161 -7.39 -14.35 4.43
C ARG A 161 -8.40 -15.43 4.08
#